data_AF-A0A348T2C9-F1
#
_entry.id   AF-A0A348T2C9-F1
#
_cell.length_a   1.000
_cell.length_b   1.000
_cell.length_c   1.000
_cell.angle_alpha   90.00
_cell.angle_beta   90.00
_cell.angle_gamma   90.00
#
_symmetry.space_group_name_H-M   'P 1'
#
loop_
_entity.id
_entity.type
_entity.pdbx_description
1 polymer ?
#
loop_
_entity_poly.entity_id
_entity_poly.type
_entity_poly.pdbx_seq_one_letter_code
_entity_poly.pdbx_strand_id
1 'polypeptide(L)'
;MESSNQFLGTERIGKLMQKYAIPCIISLLVGALYNIVDQIFIANASYLGSYGNAANTVVFPLTVVALAIAVMIGDGCCAFVSISLGQNEVPKAKRSVGNAVVMCLVSSIVLAALYLIFADTILAMFGGTVNTETYHHSQEYFFYITLGVPFYMFGQAMNPIIRADGNPRFAMVSTLAGAAL
;
A
#
# COMPACT_ATOMS: atom_id res chain seq x y z
N MET A 1 11.04 -14.24 -20.28
CA MET A 1 10.07 -14.56 -19.23
C MET A 1 9.80 -16.06 -19.15
N GLU A 2 9.66 -16.79 -20.27
CA GLU A 2 9.41 -18.25 -20.25
C GLU A 2 10.48 -19.08 -19.52
N SER A 3 11.77 -18.73 -19.59
CA SER A 3 12.81 -19.45 -18.83
C SER A 3 12.95 -19.02 -17.36
N SER A 4 12.46 -17.83 -16.98
CA SER A 4 12.71 -17.27 -15.64
C SER A 4 11.85 -17.90 -14.56
N ASN A 5 10.64 -18.37 -14.92
CA ASN A 5 9.65 -18.86 -13.95
C ASN A 5 9.46 -20.39 -13.97
N GLN A 6 10.23 -21.11 -14.78
CA GLN A 6 10.15 -22.57 -14.90
C GLN A 6 10.38 -23.29 -13.55
N PHE A 7 11.15 -22.67 -12.65
CA PHE A 7 11.39 -23.18 -11.28
C PHE A 7 10.12 -23.28 -10.43
N LEU A 8 9.06 -22.50 -10.75
CA LEU A 8 7.79 -22.56 -10.04
C LEU A 8 7.09 -23.92 -10.23
N GLY A 9 7.27 -24.57 -11.39
CA GLY A 9 6.67 -25.86 -11.70
C GLY A 9 7.53 -27.07 -11.36
N THR A 10 8.84 -26.90 -11.14
CA THR A 10 9.79 -28.02 -11.01
C THR A 10 10.42 -28.16 -9.62
N GLU A 11 10.45 -27.09 -8.82
CA GLU A 11 11.10 -27.08 -7.52
C GLU A 11 10.19 -27.66 -6.42
N ARG A 12 10.78 -28.19 -5.33
CA ARG A 12 10.02 -28.70 -4.19
C ARG A 12 9.18 -27.59 -3.54
N ILE A 13 7.92 -27.89 -3.24
CA ILE A 13 6.95 -26.95 -2.65
C ILE A 13 7.50 -26.27 -1.39
N GLY A 14 8.13 -27.00 -0.46
CA GLY A 14 8.67 -26.40 0.77
C GLY A 14 9.75 -25.33 0.51
N LYS A 15 10.62 -25.55 -0.48
CA LYS A 15 11.67 -24.59 -0.87
C LYS A 15 11.07 -23.38 -1.58
N LEU A 16 10.04 -23.59 -2.42
CA LEU A 16 9.27 -22.51 -3.03
C LEU A 16 8.56 -21.67 -1.96
N MET A 17 7.83 -22.31 -1.03
CA MET A 17 7.15 -21.62 0.05
C MET A 17 8.11 -20.75 0.85
N GLN A 18 9.27 -21.25 1.25
CA GLN A 18 10.28 -20.44 1.96
C GLN A 18 10.78 -19.26 1.11
N LYS A 19 11.05 -19.48 -0.18
CA LYS A 19 11.54 -18.45 -1.11
C LYS A 19 10.55 -17.29 -1.30
N TYR A 20 9.25 -17.53 -1.15
CA TYR A 20 8.20 -16.50 -1.28
C TYR A 20 7.71 -15.96 0.06
N ALA A 21 7.52 -16.83 1.06
CA ALA A 21 6.97 -16.46 2.37
C ALA A 21 7.96 -15.59 3.16
N ILE A 22 9.26 -15.91 3.17
CA ILE A 22 10.24 -15.13 3.94
C ILE A 22 10.28 -13.67 3.45
N PRO A 23 10.44 -13.38 2.14
CA PRO A 23 10.38 -11.99 1.67
C PRO A 23 9.04 -11.30 1.93
N CYS A 24 7.93 -12.03 1.83
CA CYS A 24 6.60 -11.51 2.12
C CYS A 24 6.46 -11.08 3.58
N ILE A 25 6.85 -11.95 4.52
CA ILE A 25 6.83 -11.67 5.96
C ILE A 25 7.72 -10.47 6.29
N ILE A 26 8.93 -10.39 5.72
CA ILE A 26 9.81 -9.23 5.93
C ILE A 26 9.16 -7.95 5.42
N SER A 27 8.55 -7.97 4.24
CA SER A 27 7.86 -6.79 3.67
C SER A 27 6.72 -6.31 4.58
N LEU A 28 5.93 -7.25 5.11
CA LEU A 28 4.83 -6.94 6.02
C LEU A 28 5.33 -6.43 7.37
N LEU A 29 6.40 -7.02 7.93
CA LEU A 29 7.03 -6.56 9.16
C LEU A 29 7.58 -5.14 9.03
N VAL A 30 8.25 -4.84 7.91
CA VAL A 30 8.74 -3.49 7.62
C VAL A 30 7.57 -2.51 7.52
N GLY A 31 6.47 -2.89 6.84
CA GLY A 31 5.22 -2.13 6.80
C GLY A 31 4.67 -1.78 8.19
N ALA A 32 4.65 -2.76 9.11
CA ALA A 32 4.24 -2.55 10.48
C ALA A 32 5.22 -1.63 11.25
N LEU A 33 6.52 -1.80 11.02
CA LEU A 33 7.54 -0.94 11.63
C LEU A 33 7.43 0.51 11.17
N TYR A 34 7.11 0.80 9.91
CA TYR A 34 6.84 2.19 9.49
C TYR A 34 5.75 2.85 10.31
N ASN A 35 4.65 2.14 10.58
CA ASN A 35 3.54 2.69 11.37
C ASN A 35 3.97 2.98 12.81
N ILE A 36 4.76 2.08 13.41
CA ILE A 36 5.27 2.26 14.78
C ILE A 36 6.25 3.43 14.83
N VAL A 37 7.20 3.46 13.90
CA VAL A 37 8.23 4.51 13.83
C VAL A 37 7.57 5.87 13.58
N ASP A 38 6.64 5.98 12.63
CA ASP A 38 5.88 7.20 12.36
C ASP A 38 5.22 7.77 13.63
N GLN A 39 4.49 6.93 14.38
CA GLN A 39 3.86 7.35 15.64
C GLN A 39 4.86 7.78 16.72
N ILE A 40 6.03 7.16 16.79
CA ILE A 40 7.11 7.56 17.71
C ILE A 40 7.68 8.92 17.33
N PHE A 41 7.91 9.17 16.03
CA PHE A 41 8.41 10.45 15.53
C PHE A 41 7.41 11.57 15.78
N ILE A 42 6.13 11.34 15.51
CA ILE A 42 5.05 12.30 15.81
C ILE A 42 4.97 12.58 17.32
N ALA A 43 5.01 11.55 18.17
CA ALA A 43 4.96 11.72 19.62
C ALA A 43 6.15 12.49 20.20
N ASN A 44 7.34 12.31 19.64
CA ASN A 44 8.57 12.98 20.10
C ASN A 44 8.75 14.38 19.52
N ALA A 45 7.98 14.77 18.50
CA ALA A 45 8.00 16.12 17.97
C ALA A 45 7.42 17.09 18.99
N SER A 46 8.27 18.00 19.51
CA SER A 46 7.92 18.95 20.58
C SER A 46 6.75 19.86 20.26
N TYR A 47 6.46 20.09 18.97
CA TYR A 47 5.37 20.92 18.48
C TYR A 47 4.08 20.16 18.15
N LEU A 48 4.08 18.82 18.28
CA LEU A 48 2.90 17.97 18.01
C LEU A 48 2.51 17.15 19.25
N GLY A 49 3.47 16.40 19.80
CA GLY A 49 3.25 15.51 20.94
C GLY A 49 2.05 14.58 20.75
N SER A 50 1.20 14.50 21.78
CA SER A 50 -0.03 13.70 21.76
C SER A 50 -1.08 14.21 20.76
N TYR A 51 -1.10 15.51 20.46
CA TYR A 51 -2.07 16.07 19.51
C TYR A 51 -1.80 15.63 18.08
N GLY A 52 -0.52 15.46 17.69
CA GLY A 52 -0.17 14.91 16.39
C GLY A 52 -0.65 13.47 16.20
N ASN A 53 -0.48 12.61 17.23
CA ASN A 53 -0.97 11.24 17.16
C ASN A 53 -2.50 11.16 17.17
N ALA A 54 -3.15 12.06 17.91
CA ALA A 54 -4.61 12.19 17.86
C ALA A 54 -5.07 12.59 16.45
N ALA A 55 -4.38 13.54 15.80
CA ALA A 55 -4.66 13.94 14.42
C ALA A 55 -4.46 12.79 13.41
N ASN A 56 -3.38 12.02 13.55
CA ASN A 56 -3.17 10.82 12.75
C ASN A 56 -4.34 9.82 12.91
N THR A 57 -4.81 9.62 14.14
CA THR A 57 -5.94 8.73 14.43
C THR A 57 -7.24 9.17 13.74
N VAL A 58 -7.49 10.48 13.65
CA VAL A 58 -8.65 11.03 12.92
C VAL A 58 -8.56 10.73 11.41
N VAL A 59 -7.36 10.81 10.84
CA VAL A 59 -7.12 10.59 9.39
C VAL A 59 -6.96 9.12 9.03
N PHE A 60 -6.65 8.25 10.00
CA PHE A 60 -6.37 6.83 9.79
C PHE A 60 -7.45 6.05 9.00
N PRO A 61 -8.77 6.22 9.22
CA PRO A 61 -9.78 5.51 8.45
C PRO A 61 -9.66 5.75 6.92
N LEU A 62 -9.15 6.91 6.51
CA LEU A 62 -9.02 7.28 5.11
C LEU A 62 -7.84 6.55 4.44
N THR A 63 -6.75 6.35 5.17
CA THR A 63 -5.62 5.56 4.68
C THR A 63 -5.99 4.09 4.59
N VAL A 64 -6.85 3.59 5.49
CA VAL A 64 -7.42 2.23 5.42
C VAL A 64 -8.28 2.05 4.17
N VAL A 65 -9.13 3.01 3.80
CA VAL A 65 -9.92 2.95 2.56
C VAL A 65 -9.01 2.93 1.32
N ALA A 66 -7.98 3.80 1.28
CA ALA A 66 -7.01 3.81 0.19
C ALA A 66 -6.25 2.47 0.08
N LEU A 67 -5.83 1.92 1.23
CA LEU A 67 -5.18 0.60 1.31
C LEU A 67 -6.11 -0.50 0.80
N ALA A 68 -7.38 -0.51 1.20
CA ALA A 68 -8.34 -1.52 0.80
C ALA A 68 -8.52 -1.56 -0.73
N ILE A 69 -8.62 -0.40 -1.38
CA ILE A 69 -8.72 -0.31 -2.85
C ILE A 69 -7.41 -0.76 -3.51
N ALA A 70 -6.26 -0.35 -2.98
CA ALA A 70 -4.96 -0.75 -3.51
C ALA A 70 -4.75 -2.27 -3.45
N VAL A 71 -5.08 -2.88 -2.31
CA VAL A 71 -4.99 -4.34 -2.11
C VAL A 71 -6.00 -5.07 -2.98
N MET A 72 -7.23 -4.57 -3.10
CA MET A 72 -8.25 -5.13 -4.01
C MET A 72 -7.73 -5.22 -5.46
N ILE A 73 -7.08 -4.15 -5.94
CA ILE A 73 -6.50 -4.13 -7.29
C ILE A 73 -5.25 -5.02 -7.39
N GLY A 74 -4.33 -4.88 -6.43
CA GLY A 74 -3.04 -5.59 -6.42
C GLY A 74 -3.18 -7.10 -6.28
N ASP A 75 -3.90 -7.55 -5.26
CA ASP A 75 -4.11 -8.99 -5.00
C ASP A 75 -5.04 -9.62 -6.05
N GLY A 76 -6.05 -8.87 -6.52
CA GLY A 76 -6.89 -9.30 -7.64
C GLY A 76 -6.08 -9.52 -8.92
N CYS A 77 -5.17 -8.59 -9.24
CA CYS A 77 -4.25 -8.75 -10.36
C CYS A 77 -3.26 -9.91 -10.15
N CYS A 78 -2.71 -10.05 -8.95
CA CYS A 78 -1.80 -11.15 -8.58
C CYS A 78 -2.44 -12.53 -8.82
N ALA A 79 -3.70 -12.70 -8.40
CA ALA A 79 -4.46 -13.92 -8.63
C ALA A 79 -4.66 -14.17 -10.14
N PHE A 80 -5.08 -13.15 -10.88
CA PHE A 80 -5.29 -13.25 -12.33
C PHE A 80 -4.00 -13.57 -13.11
N VAL A 81 -2.88 -12.94 -12.74
CA VAL A 81 -1.54 -13.21 -13.29
C VAL A 81 -1.16 -14.66 -13.04
N SER A 82 -1.32 -15.15 -11.80
CA SER A 82 -0.97 -16.51 -11.41
C SER A 82 -1.78 -17.56 -12.19
N ILE A 83 -3.09 -17.33 -12.37
CA ILE A 83 -3.96 -18.21 -13.18
C ILE A 83 -3.57 -18.17 -14.66
N SER A 84 -3.36 -16.97 -15.23
CA SER A 84 -3.02 -16.82 -16.65
C SER A 84 -1.66 -17.44 -16.98
N LEU A 85 -0.67 -17.27 -16.11
CA LEU A 85 0.64 -17.91 -16.26
C LEU A 85 0.54 -19.42 -16.16
N GLY A 86 -0.28 -19.95 -15.23
CA GLY A 86 -0.56 -21.39 -15.13
C GLY A 86 -1.25 -21.98 -16.38
N GLN A 87 -2.00 -21.15 -17.13
CA GLN A 87 -2.62 -21.51 -18.41
C GLN A 87 -1.69 -21.30 -19.62
N ASN A 88 -0.43 -20.89 -19.41
CA ASN A 88 0.51 -20.46 -20.46
C ASN A 88 0.02 -19.25 -21.30
N GLU A 89 -0.89 -18.45 -20.75
CA GLU A 89 -1.49 -17.27 -21.39
C GLU A 89 -0.72 -15.99 -21.02
N VAL A 90 0.59 -15.97 -21.32
CA VAL A 90 1.51 -14.88 -20.97
C VAL A 90 1.04 -13.50 -21.47
N PRO A 91 0.48 -13.34 -22.69
CA PRO A 91 -0.04 -12.05 -23.12
C PRO A 91 -1.18 -11.52 -22.24
N LYS A 92 -2.08 -12.40 -21.76
CA LYS A 92 -3.17 -12.02 -20.85
C LYS A 92 -2.63 -11.60 -19.48
N ALA A 93 -1.64 -12.33 -18.96
CA ALA A 93 -0.97 -11.98 -17.71
C ALA A 93 -0.37 -10.56 -17.80
N LYS A 94 0.40 -10.25 -18.84
CA LYS A 94 0.99 -8.90 -19.04
C LYS A 94 -0.06 -7.80 -19.16
N ARG A 95 -1.13 -8.04 -19.92
CA ARG A 95 -2.21 -7.08 -20.09
C ARG A 95 -2.92 -6.79 -18.77
N SER A 96 -3.08 -7.79 -17.91
CA SER A 96 -3.70 -7.60 -16.59
C SER A 96 -2.91 -6.67 -15.68
N VAL A 97 -1.57 -6.74 -15.71
CA VAL A 97 -0.69 -5.81 -14.97
C VAL A 97 -0.89 -4.38 -15.47
N GLY A 98 -0.92 -4.18 -16.80
CA GLY A 98 -1.18 -2.86 -17.39
C GLY A 98 -2.56 -2.30 -16.97
N ASN A 99 -3.60 -3.14 -16.99
CA ASN A 99 -4.93 -2.76 -16.53
C ASN A 99 -4.93 -2.40 -15.03
N ALA A 100 -4.24 -3.18 -14.19
CA ALA A 100 -4.15 -2.92 -12.76
C ALA A 100 -3.45 -1.59 -12.46
N VAL A 101 -2.37 -1.27 -13.19
CA VAL A 101 -1.69 0.03 -13.10
C VAL A 101 -2.65 1.17 -13.44
N VAL A 102 -3.37 1.08 -14.57
CA VAL A 102 -4.32 2.12 -14.98
C VAL A 102 -5.47 2.24 -13.98
N MET A 103 -6.04 1.13 -13.52
CA MET A 103 -7.09 1.12 -12.51
C MET A 103 -6.61 1.74 -11.19
N CYS A 104 -5.39 1.44 -10.76
CA CYS A 104 -4.80 2.00 -9.54
C CYS A 104 -4.58 3.51 -9.65
N LEU A 105 -4.03 3.99 -10.78
CA LEU A 105 -3.83 5.42 -11.01
C LEU A 105 -5.15 6.18 -11.08
N VAL A 106 -6.13 5.67 -11.84
CA VAL A 106 -7.43 6.33 -11.96
C VAL A 106 -8.17 6.34 -10.62
N SER A 107 -8.26 5.18 -9.95
CA SER A 107 -8.96 5.10 -8.66
C SER A 107 -8.30 5.95 -7.58
N SER A 108 -6.97 6.03 -7.55
CA SER A 108 -6.26 6.83 -6.55
C SER A 108 -6.37 8.33 -6.78
N ILE A 109 -6.33 8.80 -8.05
CA ILE A 109 -6.58 10.21 -8.39
C ILE A 109 -8.03 10.58 -8.04
N VAL A 110 -9.00 9.73 -8.40
CA VAL A 110 -10.40 9.96 -8.06
C VAL A 110 -10.60 10.00 -6.55
N LEU A 111 -9.99 9.07 -5.81
CA LEU A 111 -10.10 9.03 -4.35
C LEU A 111 -9.45 10.27 -3.71
N ALA A 112 -8.27 10.69 -4.16
CA ALA A 112 -7.62 11.90 -3.67
C ALA A 112 -8.46 13.15 -3.95
N ALA A 113 -9.06 13.25 -5.15
CA ALA A 113 -9.98 14.34 -5.48
C ALA A 113 -11.22 14.35 -4.57
N LEU A 114 -11.82 13.18 -4.33
CA LEU A 114 -12.96 13.05 -3.40
C LEU A 114 -12.57 13.47 -1.98
N TYR A 115 -11.41 13.05 -1.49
CA TYR A 115 -10.91 13.49 -0.19
C TYR A 115 -10.78 15.01 -0.13
N LEU A 116 -10.12 15.64 -1.09
CA LEU A 116 -9.95 17.10 -1.09
C LEU A 116 -11.29 17.86 -1.21
N ILE A 117 -12.23 17.39 -2.03
CA ILE A 117 -13.55 18.04 -2.21
C ILE A 117 -14.39 17.94 -0.94
N PHE A 118 -14.34 16.80 -0.24
CA PHE A 118 -15.14 16.53 0.95
C PHE A 118 -14.34 16.63 2.26
N ALA A 119 -13.20 17.33 2.25
CA ALA A 119 -12.24 17.35 3.35
C ALA A 119 -12.90 17.70 4.70
N ASP A 120 -13.65 18.80 4.76
CA ASP A 120 -14.30 19.25 6.00
C ASP A 120 -15.36 18.26 6.49
N THR A 121 -16.11 17.64 5.57
CA THR A 121 -17.15 16.66 5.91
C THR A 121 -16.54 15.38 6.44
N ILE A 122 -15.48 14.89 5.79
CA ILE A 122 -14.76 13.68 6.20
C ILE A 122 -14.11 13.91 7.57
N LEU A 123 -13.40 15.03 7.75
CA LEU A 123 -12.76 15.39 9.01
C LEU A 123 -13.77 15.61 10.15
N ALA A 124 -14.93 16.20 9.88
CA ALA A 124 -15.99 16.32 10.87
C ALA A 124 -16.59 14.95 11.25
N MET A 125 -16.71 14.02 10.29
CA MET A 125 -17.24 12.69 10.54
C MET A 125 -16.33 11.84 11.44
N PHE A 126 -15.01 11.90 11.22
CA PHE A 126 -14.04 11.09 11.97
C PHE A 126 -13.39 11.84 13.15
N GLY A 127 -13.42 13.17 13.14
CA GLY A 127 -12.78 14.03 14.15
C GLY A 127 -13.75 14.93 14.93
N GLY A 128 -15.07 14.85 14.71
CA GLY A 128 -16.04 15.86 15.15
C GLY A 128 -16.14 16.19 16.65
N THR A 129 -15.49 15.43 17.54
CA THR A 129 -15.45 15.70 18.99
C THR A 129 -14.05 15.97 19.54
N VAL A 130 -13.03 16.12 18.67
CA VAL A 130 -11.66 16.42 19.12
C VAL A 130 -11.51 17.91 19.46
N ASN A 131 -10.51 18.23 20.29
CA ASN A 131 -10.22 19.62 20.62
C ASN A 131 -9.70 20.40 19.40
N THR A 132 -9.75 21.73 19.49
CA THR A 132 -9.42 22.64 18.39
C THR A 132 -8.01 22.42 17.83
N GLU A 133 -7.01 22.17 18.68
CA GLU A 133 -5.63 21.94 18.22
C GLU A 133 -5.50 20.61 17.46
N THR A 134 -6.12 19.54 17.95
CA THR A 134 -6.16 18.24 17.25
C THR A 134 -6.85 18.38 15.90
N TYR A 135 -7.96 19.13 15.84
CA TYR A 135 -8.68 19.35 14.60
C TYR A 135 -7.83 20.10 13.58
N HIS A 136 -7.10 21.14 14.02
CA HIS A 136 -6.19 21.89 13.16
C HIS A 136 -5.07 21.00 12.58
N HIS A 137 -4.39 20.24 13.44
CA HIS A 137 -3.38 19.27 12.98
C HIS A 137 -3.96 18.18 12.08
N SER A 138 -5.23 17.78 12.30
CA SER A 138 -5.91 16.81 11.43
C SER A 138 -6.13 17.37 10.04
N GLN A 139 -6.47 18.66 9.90
CA GLN A 139 -6.61 19.31 8.59
C GLN A 139 -5.30 19.35 7.82
N GLU A 140 -4.21 19.75 8.49
CA GLU A 140 -2.87 19.77 7.88
C GLU A 140 -2.44 18.36 7.47
N TYR A 141 -2.53 17.40 8.39
CA TYR A 141 -2.13 16.02 8.14
C TYR A 141 -2.98 15.37 7.02
N PHE A 142 -4.30 15.60 7.03
CA PHE A 142 -5.21 15.14 5.99
C PHE A 142 -4.77 15.63 4.61
N PHE A 143 -4.44 16.92 4.48
CA PHE A 143 -4.05 17.50 3.20
C PHE A 143 -2.80 16.83 2.64
N TYR A 144 -1.74 16.73 3.45
CA TYR A 144 -0.48 16.12 3.02
C TYR A 144 -0.62 14.62 2.72
N ILE A 145 -1.33 13.88 3.56
CA ILE A 145 -1.59 12.45 3.33
C ILE A 145 -2.40 12.24 2.04
N THR A 146 -3.42 13.07 1.80
CA THR A 146 -4.27 12.98 0.61
C THR A 146 -3.46 13.18 -0.68
N LEU A 147 -2.52 14.11 -0.70
CA LEU A 147 -1.59 14.27 -1.83
C LEU A 147 -0.70 13.04 -2.05
N GLY A 148 -0.37 12.32 -0.98
CA GLY A 148 0.38 11.07 -1.02
C GLY A 148 -0.40 9.84 -1.46
N VAL A 149 -1.75 9.89 -1.46
CA VAL A 149 -2.63 8.73 -1.75
C VAL A 149 -2.30 8.04 -3.09
N PRO A 150 -2.08 8.76 -4.22
CA PRO A 150 -1.72 8.11 -5.49
C PRO A 150 -0.44 7.26 -5.41
N PHE A 151 0.59 7.79 -4.75
CA PHE A 151 1.87 7.10 -4.60
C PHE A 151 1.76 5.93 -3.63
N TYR A 152 1.05 6.14 -2.51
CA TYR A 152 0.79 5.11 -1.52
C TYR A 152 0.04 3.93 -2.13
N MET A 153 -1.09 4.19 -2.80
CA MET A 153 -1.90 3.15 -3.43
C MET A 153 -1.11 2.39 -4.51
N PHE A 154 -0.31 3.10 -5.32
CA PHE A 154 0.53 2.46 -6.32
C PHE A 154 1.56 1.52 -5.70
N GLY A 155 2.28 1.96 -4.67
CA GLY A 155 3.24 1.12 -3.95
C GLY A 155 2.60 -0.14 -3.37
N GLN A 156 1.43 0.01 -2.74
CA GLN A 156 0.69 -1.10 -2.15
C GLN A 156 0.15 -2.09 -3.20
N ALA A 157 -0.35 -1.59 -4.34
CA ALA A 157 -0.90 -2.44 -5.41
C ALA A 157 0.19 -3.19 -6.20
N MET A 158 1.37 -2.59 -6.41
CA MET A 158 2.44 -3.21 -7.20
C MET A 158 3.18 -4.32 -6.43
N ASN A 159 3.28 -4.21 -5.11
CA ASN A 159 4.00 -5.18 -4.29
C ASN A 159 3.55 -6.64 -4.51
N PRO A 160 2.24 -6.98 -4.41
CA PRO A 160 1.78 -8.35 -4.68
C PRO A 160 1.95 -8.79 -6.14
N ILE A 161 1.81 -7.87 -7.11
CA ILE A 161 1.96 -8.17 -8.54
C ILE A 161 3.40 -8.58 -8.86
N ILE A 162 4.39 -7.86 -8.32
CA ILE A 162 5.82 -8.18 -8.49
C ILE A 162 6.14 -9.56 -7.90
N ARG A 163 5.53 -9.91 -6.75
CA ARG A 163 5.68 -11.25 -6.19
C ARG A 163 5.10 -12.31 -7.13
N ALA A 164 3.92 -12.06 -7.70
CA ALA A 164 3.26 -12.97 -8.64
C ALA A 164 4.09 -13.24 -9.92
N ASP A 165 4.82 -12.22 -10.39
CA ASP A 165 5.69 -12.33 -11.58
C ASP A 165 6.98 -13.14 -11.33
N GLY A 166 7.18 -13.63 -10.10
CA GLY A 166 8.26 -14.53 -9.75
C GLY A 166 9.46 -13.87 -9.08
N ASN A 167 9.36 -12.58 -8.74
CA ASN A 167 10.45 -11.80 -8.13
C ASN A 167 10.11 -11.28 -6.72
N PRO A 168 9.88 -12.16 -5.73
CA PRO A 168 9.51 -11.75 -4.37
C PRO A 168 10.64 -11.00 -3.63
N ARG A 169 11.91 -11.22 -4.01
CA ARG A 169 13.04 -10.47 -3.45
C ARG A 169 13.00 -9.01 -3.87
N PHE A 170 12.68 -8.72 -5.14
CA PHE A 170 12.57 -7.33 -5.60
C PHE A 170 11.43 -6.60 -4.89
N ALA A 171 10.27 -7.25 -4.71
CA ALA A 171 9.17 -6.69 -3.92
C ALA A 171 9.62 -6.30 -2.49
N MET A 172 10.33 -7.22 -1.80
CA MET A 172 10.85 -6.96 -0.46
C MET A 172 11.90 -5.84 -0.43
N VAL A 173 12.88 -5.87 -1.33
CA VAL A 173 13.92 -4.83 -1.41
C VAL A 173 13.31 -3.46 -1.71
N SER A 174 12.27 -3.39 -2.54
CA SER A 174 11.57 -2.12 -2.83
C SER A 174 10.89 -1.53 -1.59
N THR A 175 10.29 -2.37 -0.74
CA THR A 175 9.68 -1.95 0.53
C THR A 175 10.74 -1.53 1.56
N LEU A 176 11.86 -2.28 1.62
CA LEU A 176 12.99 -1.98 2.49
C LEU A 176 13.73 -0.70 2.09
N ALA A 177 13.86 -0.43 0.79
CA ALA A 177 14.56 0.75 0.29
C ALA A 177 13.91 2.05 0.79
N GLY A 178 12.58 2.09 0.90
CA GLY A 178 11.89 3.23 1.51
C GLY A 178 12.16 3.40 3.01
N ALA A 179 12.65 2.36 3.71
CA ALA A 179 12.84 2.39 5.15
C ALA A 179 14.26 2.85 5.52
N ALA A 180 15.17 2.78 4.54
CA ALA A 180 16.55 3.22 4.65
C ALA A 180 16.76 4.66 4.17
N LEU A 181 15.77 5.26 3.49
CA LEU A 181 15.72 6.64 3.02
C LEU A 181 14.89 7.50 3.98
#